data_AF-A0A5C4T754-F1
#
_entry.id   AF-A0A5C4T754-F1
#
_cell.length_a   1.000
_cell.length_b   1.000
_cell.length_c   1.000
_cell.angle_alpha   90.00
_cell.angle_beta   90.00
_cell.angle_gamma   90.00
#
_symmetry.space_group_name_H-M   'P 1'
#
loop_
_entity.id
_entity.type
_entity.pdbx_description
1 polymer ?
#
loop_
_entity_poly.entity_id
_entity_poly.type
_entity_poly.pdbx_seq_one_letter_code
_entity_poly.pdbx_strand_id
1 'polypeptide(L)'
;MAKKMLRELLDGEPCLTVVLSHELVSVKLEGSSLRSIAVRPIAGELDVIYEAKVFIDATYEGDLAAMAGVPYSLGRESRDEWNEEHAGVIYQHFRTKQFLPGSTGVADDRIQSYNFRLCLTKNRENQAPFRKPASYDKQDYVSLIGDVAEGRVRGFSEACNTILIPNGKTDTNNHHYCLCSTDLPEENQGYADGGKEERRRFVRRLREYTQGLLWFLQHDEELPDWFREDSLQWGYAADEFEDTDHFPPQMYIREARRIHGEYVFTENDARLAPGMGRAHLHHDSIATGDYGIDSHATQKRKGVNRDLTLEGLMTVGRLQHIYQIPYGVIVPLRIDRLLVPVAVSASHIGFGTIRMEPNWMQIGFAAGVAADLSIATGAELRELPIDDLQDRLIEDKQMITYFKDNKPGMESNAAAQYFGSKGMITDDYTAGLDALLAVKEASRWITAARQLPGGEKLPCLPVSDRYVPAGEDMSPRTISEEALPQDYWEERPLLSRRMAIRWQAAAARSLKVSIAGLVHNGEGLVRRGEFLTDLYEMLRTARRNRRV
;
A
#
# COMPACT_ATOMS: atom_id res chain seq x y z
N MET A 1 -5.71 24.39 5.49
CA MET A 1 -4.22 24.46 5.33
C MET A 1 -3.63 23.49 4.28
N ALA A 2 -3.94 22.19 4.31
CA ALA A 2 -3.29 21.17 3.44
C ALA A 2 -3.46 21.42 1.93
N LYS A 3 -4.65 21.84 1.48
CA LYS A 3 -4.92 22.23 0.07
C LYS A 3 -3.97 23.31 -0.44
N LYS A 4 -3.57 24.24 0.43
CA LYS A 4 -2.61 25.30 0.10
C LYS A 4 -1.20 24.72 -0.06
N MET A 5 -0.75 23.91 0.89
CA MET A 5 0.56 23.24 0.81
C MET A 5 0.66 22.34 -0.42
N LEU A 6 -0.39 21.58 -0.76
CA LEU A 6 -0.41 20.77 -1.97
C LEU A 6 -0.26 21.63 -3.22
N ARG A 7 -0.96 22.78 -3.30
CA ARG A 7 -0.78 23.72 -4.41
C ARG A 7 0.64 24.28 -4.46
N GLU A 8 1.21 24.68 -3.33
CA GLU A 8 2.60 25.15 -3.26
C GLU A 8 3.60 24.08 -3.74
N LEU A 9 3.39 22.81 -3.40
CA LEU A 9 4.20 21.69 -3.91
C LEU A 9 4.03 21.52 -5.42
N LEU A 10 2.80 21.56 -5.93
CA LEU A 10 2.51 21.41 -7.36
C LEU A 10 3.07 22.58 -8.19
N ASP A 11 2.91 23.82 -7.70
CA ASP A 11 3.42 25.04 -8.34
C ASP A 11 4.95 25.10 -8.34
N GLY A 12 5.60 24.37 -7.42
CA GLY A 12 7.05 24.23 -7.34
C GLY A 12 7.65 23.30 -8.40
N GLU A 13 6.84 22.50 -9.10
CA GLU A 13 7.30 21.52 -10.08
C GLU A 13 7.18 22.07 -11.52
N PRO A 14 8.27 22.55 -12.15
CA PRO A 14 8.22 23.30 -13.40
C PRO A 14 7.77 22.47 -14.61
N CYS A 15 7.87 21.15 -14.51
CA CYS A 15 7.47 20.21 -15.56
C CYS A 15 6.05 19.66 -15.37
N LEU A 16 5.35 20.06 -14.29
CA LEU A 16 4.03 19.56 -13.96
C LEU A 16 2.94 20.53 -14.46
N THR A 17 1.98 20.00 -15.21
CA THR A 17 0.76 20.74 -15.58
C THR A 17 -0.44 20.13 -14.88
N VAL A 18 -1.13 20.92 -14.06
CA VAL A 18 -2.34 20.49 -13.34
C VAL A 18 -3.57 21.10 -13.99
N VAL A 19 -4.46 20.24 -14.48
CA VAL A 19 -5.71 20.64 -15.11
C VAL A 19 -6.88 20.26 -14.19
N LEU A 20 -7.53 21.27 -13.61
CA LEU A 20 -8.65 21.08 -12.67
C LEU A 20 -9.99 21.24 -13.38
N SER A 21 -11.06 20.73 -12.75
CA SER A 21 -12.44 20.88 -13.25
C SER A 21 -12.65 20.27 -14.65
N HIS A 22 -12.03 19.13 -14.91
CA HIS A 22 -12.23 18.35 -16.12
C HIS A 22 -12.69 16.93 -15.76
N GLU A 23 -13.52 16.34 -16.61
CA GLU A 23 -14.00 14.97 -16.48
C GLU A 23 -13.48 14.10 -17.63
N LEU A 24 -13.16 12.84 -17.34
CA LEU A 24 -12.79 11.87 -18.37
C LEU A 24 -14.04 11.49 -19.20
N VAL A 25 -13.91 11.52 -20.52
CA VAL A 25 -15.02 11.28 -21.46
C VAL A 25 -14.85 9.99 -22.24
N SER A 26 -13.68 9.79 -22.86
CA SER A 26 -13.42 8.63 -23.69
C SER A 26 -11.94 8.31 -23.75
N VAL A 27 -11.61 7.09 -24.18
CA VAL A 27 -10.24 6.64 -24.45
C VAL A 27 -10.12 6.16 -25.89
N LYS A 28 -8.89 6.18 -26.42
CA LYS A 28 -8.56 5.57 -27.71
C LYS A 28 -7.45 4.53 -27.52
N LEU A 29 -7.76 3.30 -27.93
CA LEU A 29 -6.82 2.19 -27.97
C LEU A 29 -6.31 1.96 -29.40
N GLU A 30 -5.06 1.52 -29.52
CA GLU A 30 -4.52 0.88 -30.72
C GLU A 30 -4.09 -0.54 -30.34
N GLY A 31 -4.91 -1.54 -30.69
CA GLY A 31 -4.78 -2.88 -30.14
C GLY A 31 -5.05 -2.88 -28.62
N SER A 32 -4.12 -3.41 -27.83
CA SER A 32 -4.13 -3.36 -26.35
C SER A 32 -3.57 -2.05 -25.77
N SER A 33 -3.01 -1.17 -26.60
CA SER A 33 -2.21 -0.05 -26.14
C SER A 33 -3.05 1.23 -26.01
N LEU A 34 -3.10 1.82 -24.82
CA LEU A 34 -3.77 3.11 -24.60
C LEU A 34 -2.95 4.26 -25.20
N ARG A 35 -3.58 5.04 -26.09
CA ARG A 35 -2.90 6.10 -26.86
C ARG A 35 -3.31 7.50 -26.47
N SER A 36 -4.60 7.70 -26.23
CA SER A 36 -5.11 9.02 -25.85
C SER A 36 -6.32 8.92 -24.94
N ILE A 37 -6.51 9.96 -24.15
CA ILE A 37 -7.73 10.22 -23.40
C ILE A 37 -8.37 11.51 -23.90
N ALA A 38 -9.69 11.58 -23.85
CA ALA A 38 -10.45 12.81 -24.04
C ALA A 38 -11.02 13.24 -22.70
N VAL A 39 -10.83 14.51 -22.34
CA VAL A 39 -11.37 15.12 -21.12
C VAL A 39 -12.20 16.36 -21.46
N ARG A 40 -13.27 16.60 -20.71
CA ARG A 40 -14.17 17.74 -20.91
C ARG A 40 -14.11 18.70 -19.73
N PRO A 41 -13.88 20.00 -19.94
CA PRO A 41 -14.03 20.99 -18.88
C PRO A 41 -15.48 21.00 -18.38
N ILE A 42 -15.71 21.03 -17.07
CA ILE A 42 -17.06 21.00 -16.48
C ILE A 42 -17.93 22.18 -16.99
N ALA A 43 -17.31 23.33 -17.26
CA ALA A 43 -17.98 24.53 -17.76
C ALA A 43 -17.89 24.70 -19.30
N GLY A 44 -17.28 23.74 -20.00
CA GLY A 44 -17.04 23.80 -21.45
C GLY A 44 -17.82 22.74 -22.21
N GLU A 45 -17.93 22.94 -23.53
CA GLU A 45 -18.64 22.01 -24.42
C GLU A 45 -17.69 21.14 -25.26
N LEU A 46 -16.42 21.53 -25.37
CA LEU A 46 -15.44 20.86 -26.24
C LEU A 46 -14.50 19.96 -25.44
N ASP A 47 -14.25 18.78 -25.99
CA ASP A 47 -13.28 17.82 -25.44
C ASP A 47 -11.85 18.23 -25.80
N VAL A 48 -10.94 18.04 -24.84
CA VAL A 48 -9.50 18.17 -25.00
C VAL A 48 -8.89 16.78 -25.04
N ILE A 49 -8.07 16.51 -26.06
CA ILE A 49 -7.42 15.22 -26.25
C ILE A 49 -5.99 15.29 -25.75
N TYR A 50 -5.60 14.34 -24.90
CA TYR A 50 -4.24 14.16 -24.41
C TYR A 50 -3.68 12.83 -24.91
N GLU A 51 -2.54 12.89 -25.60
CA GLU A 51 -1.72 11.74 -25.94
C GLU A 51 -0.55 11.62 -24.97
N ALA A 52 -0.22 10.39 -24.56
CA ALA A 52 0.88 10.13 -23.65
C ALA A 52 1.59 8.82 -23.97
N LYS A 53 2.84 8.72 -23.52
CA LYS A 53 3.60 7.46 -23.59
C LYS A 53 3.13 6.46 -22.53
N VAL A 54 2.71 6.96 -21.36
CA VAL A 54 2.18 6.21 -20.23
C VAL A 54 1.04 7.01 -19.60
N PHE A 55 0.00 6.31 -19.17
CA PHE A 55 -1.13 6.81 -18.41
C PHE A 55 -1.12 6.17 -17.02
N ILE A 56 -1.54 6.94 -16.01
CA ILE A 56 -1.68 6.46 -14.64
C ILE A 56 -3.10 6.79 -14.18
N ASP A 57 -3.90 5.78 -13.88
CA ASP A 57 -5.22 5.94 -13.29
C ASP A 57 -5.12 5.98 -11.76
N ALA A 58 -5.00 7.20 -11.22
CA ALA A 58 -4.98 7.46 -9.79
C ALA A 58 -6.38 7.84 -9.24
N THR A 59 -7.47 7.50 -9.94
CA THR A 59 -8.84 7.73 -9.43
C THR A 59 -9.23 6.69 -8.38
N TYR A 60 -10.12 7.05 -7.46
CA TYR A 60 -10.67 6.08 -6.50
C TYR A 60 -11.44 4.95 -7.20
N GLU A 61 -12.15 5.31 -8.28
CA GLU A 61 -13.09 4.45 -8.98
C GLU A 61 -12.47 3.57 -10.08
N GLY A 62 -11.22 3.83 -10.46
CA GLY A 62 -10.57 3.15 -11.59
C GLY A 62 -11.24 3.48 -12.92
N ASP A 63 -11.67 4.73 -13.12
CA ASP A 63 -12.49 5.14 -14.26
C ASP A 63 -11.76 5.04 -15.60
N LEU A 64 -10.47 5.40 -15.63
CA LEU A 64 -9.69 5.29 -16.84
C LEU A 64 -9.44 3.82 -17.18
N ALA A 65 -9.14 2.99 -16.19
CA ALA A 65 -8.97 1.55 -16.36
C ALA A 65 -10.24 0.88 -16.90
N ALA A 66 -11.38 1.14 -16.26
CA ALA A 66 -12.67 0.60 -16.70
C ALA A 66 -13.03 1.06 -18.12
N MET A 67 -12.82 2.35 -18.43
CA MET A 67 -13.09 2.92 -19.75
C MET A 67 -12.16 2.35 -20.83
N ALA A 68 -10.91 2.00 -20.48
CA ALA A 68 -9.97 1.30 -21.34
C ALA A 68 -10.27 -0.20 -21.52
N GLY A 69 -11.31 -0.73 -20.86
CA GLY A 69 -11.68 -2.14 -20.97
C GLY A 69 -10.78 -3.08 -20.16
N VAL A 70 -10.09 -2.56 -19.15
CA VAL A 70 -9.41 -3.38 -18.15
C VAL A 70 -10.48 -4.20 -17.42
N PRO A 71 -10.36 -5.54 -17.36
CA PRO A 71 -11.28 -6.35 -16.55
C PRO A 71 -11.14 -5.99 -15.06
N TYR A 72 -12.24 -6.00 -14.32
CA TYR A 72 -12.26 -5.67 -12.89
C TYR A 72 -13.32 -6.47 -12.13
N SER A 73 -13.15 -6.55 -10.82
CA SER A 73 -14.15 -7.04 -9.87
C SER A 73 -14.84 -5.87 -9.16
N LEU A 74 -16.11 -6.07 -8.83
CA LEU A 74 -16.91 -5.20 -7.95
C LEU A 74 -17.77 -6.12 -7.07
N GLY A 75 -17.74 -5.92 -5.76
CA GLY A 75 -18.36 -6.82 -4.79
C GLY A 75 -17.34 -7.54 -3.91
N ARG A 76 -17.74 -8.66 -3.29
CA ARG A 76 -16.91 -9.49 -2.43
C ARG A 76 -16.81 -10.90 -2.98
N GLU A 77 -15.58 -11.40 -3.01
CA GLU A 77 -15.27 -12.78 -3.34
C GLU A 77 -15.76 -13.75 -2.23
N SER A 78 -15.91 -15.02 -2.59
CA SER A 78 -16.20 -16.07 -1.62
C SER A 78 -14.92 -16.52 -0.92
N ARG A 79 -15.05 -17.17 0.25
CA ARG A 79 -13.91 -17.79 0.95
C ARG A 79 -13.10 -18.71 0.06
N ASP A 80 -13.77 -19.48 -0.78
CA ASP A 80 -13.15 -20.54 -1.57
C ASP A 80 -12.40 -20.00 -2.80
N GLU A 81 -12.68 -18.76 -3.23
CA GLU A 81 -12.11 -18.19 -4.45
C GLU A 81 -10.60 -17.93 -4.31
N TRP A 82 -10.20 -17.32 -3.19
CA TRP A 82 -8.81 -16.98 -2.87
C TRP A 82 -8.29 -17.68 -1.61
N ASN A 83 -9.07 -18.61 -1.06
CA ASN A 83 -8.81 -19.25 0.23
C ASN A 83 -8.59 -18.20 1.34
N GLU A 84 -9.53 -17.27 1.44
CA GLU A 84 -9.53 -16.17 2.40
C GLU A 84 -10.57 -16.44 3.48
N GLU A 85 -10.10 -16.74 4.69
CA GLU A 85 -10.94 -17.12 5.84
C GLU A 85 -12.00 -16.06 6.17
N HIS A 86 -11.70 -14.80 5.86
CA HIS A 86 -12.53 -13.65 6.20
C HIS A 86 -13.32 -13.07 5.02
N ALA A 87 -13.29 -13.71 3.85
CA ALA A 87 -14.05 -13.26 2.68
C ALA A 87 -15.56 -13.55 2.78
N GLY A 88 -16.33 -12.86 1.94
CA GLY A 88 -17.78 -13.00 1.80
C GLY A 88 -18.63 -12.35 2.91
N VAL A 89 -19.83 -12.89 3.12
CA VAL A 89 -20.78 -12.42 4.15
C VAL A 89 -20.29 -12.79 5.55
N ILE A 90 -19.96 -11.78 6.36
CA ILE A 90 -19.33 -11.94 7.68
C ILE A 90 -19.96 -11.01 8.71
N TYR A 91 -20.16 -11.53 9.93
CA TYR A 91 -20.52 -10.78 11.11
C TYR A 91 -19.42 -10.91 12.15
N GLN A 92 -18.78 -9.80 12.53
CA GLN A 92 -17.82 -9.78 13.62
C GLN A 92 -18.33 -8.89 14.75
N HIS A 93 -18.36 -9.40 15.97
CA HIS A 93 -18.68 -8.59 17.13
C HIS A 93 -17.56 -7.55 17.33
N PHE A 94 -17.88 -6.26 17.20
CA PHE A 94 -16.81 -5.27 17.10
C PHE A 94 -15.98 -5.09 18.39
N ARG A 95 -16.55 -5.31 19.59
CA ARG A 95 -15.79 -5.28 20.87
C ARG A 95 -14.95 -6.53 21.13
N THR A 96 -15.55 -7.73 21.08
CA THR A 96 -14.85 -8.99 21.40
C THR A 96 -14.02 -9.53 20.22
N LYS A 97 -14.23 -9.00 19.02
CA LYS A 97 -13.63 -9.45 17.75
C LYS A 97 -13.99 -10.89 17.36
N GLN A 98 -14.99 -11.49 18.02
CA GLN A 98 -15.47 -12.83 17.70
C GLN A 98 -16.36 -12.81 16.47
N PHE A 99 -16.17 -13.77 15.57
CA PHE A 99 -17.10 -14.02 14.47
C PHE A 99 -18.41 -14.60 15.00
N LEU A 100 -19.53 -14.11 14.48
CA LEU A 100 -20.87 -14.42 14.95
C LEU A 100 -21.59 -15.39 13.99
N PRO A 101 -22.61 -16.14 14.48
CA PRO A 101 -23.48 -16.95 13.63
C PRO A 101 -24.08 -16.14 12.47
N GLY A 102 -24.29 -16.79 11.33
CA GLY A 102 -24.74 -16.12 10.10
C GLY A 102 -23.60 -15.62 9.20
N SER A 103 -22.35 -15.71 9.65
CA SER A 103 -21.17 -15.57 8.78
C SER A 103 -21.08 -16.79 7.86
N THR A 104 -21.35 -16.62 6.57
CA THR A 104 -21.43 -17.73 5.60
C THR A 104 -20.20 -17.80 4.69
N GLY A 105 -19.52 -16.68 4.47
CA GLY A 105 -18.40 -16.60 3.54
C GLY A 105 -18.77 -16.70 2.06
N VAL A 106 -20.05 -16.58 1.74
CA VAL A 106 -20.57 -16.55 0.36
C VAL A 106 -20.29 -15.19 -0.27
N ALA A 107 -19.95 -15.19 -1.57
CA ALA A 107 -19.74 -14.00 -2.39
C ALA A 107 -21.03 -13.19 -2.59
N ASP A 108 -20.89 -11.89 -2.86
CA ASP A 108 -21.98 -11.03 -3.34
C ASP A 108 -21.46 -9.76 -4.04
N ASP A 109 -22.38 -8.90 -4.45
CA ASP A 109 -22.12 -7.66 -5.21
C ASP A 109 -21.92 -6.41 -4.32
N ARG A 110 -21.90 -6.57 -3.00
CA ARG A 110 -21.82 -5.46 -2.06
C ARG A 110 -20.38 -5.08 -1.79
N ILE A 111 -20.12 -3.81 -1.47
CA ILE A 111 -18.79 -3.31 -1.09
C ILE A 111 -18.91 -2.45 0.16
N GLN A 112 -17.77 -2.11 0.75
CA GLN A 112 -17.72 -1.27 1.93
C GLN A 112 -18.41 0.09 1.72
N SER A 113 -19.11 0.57 2.75
CA SER A 113 -19.74 1.89 2.74
C SER A 113 -18.75 3.04 2.60
N TYR A 114 -19.21 4.14 2.00
CA TYR A 114 -18.44 5.38 1.84
C TYR A 114 -18.73 6.38 2.96
N ASN A 115 -17.87 7.40 3.08
CA ASN A 115 -17.97 8.44 4.11
C ASN A 115 -17.49 9.81 3.61
N PHE A 116 -17.55 10.81 4.48
CA PHE A 116 -16.74 12.02 4.44
C PHE A 116 -15.88 12.12 5.69
N ARG A 117 -14.60 12.48 5.54
CA ARG A 117 -13.72 12.75 6.69
C ARG A 117 -13.86 14.21 7.10
N LEU A 118 -14.56 14.45 8.20
CA LEU A 118 -14.98 15.80 8.61
C LEU A 118 -13.92 16.49 9.46
N CYS A 119 -13.71 17.78 9.23
CA CYS A 119 -12.89 18.62 10.10
C CYS A 119 -13.76 19.38 11.11
N LEU A 120 -13.86 18.85 12.33
CA LEU A 120 -14.70 19.43 13.39
C LEU A 120 -13.86 20.07 14.49
N THR A 121 -14.45 21.01 15.22
CA THR A 121 -13.81 21.66 16.36
C THR A 121 -14.80 21.98 17.49
N LYS A 122 -14.27 22.09 18.71
CA LYS A 122 -14.94 22.67 19.88
C LYS A 122 -14.58 24.15 20.13
N ASN A 123 -13.64 24.72 19.37
CA ASN A 123 -13.24 26.11 19.53
C ASN A 123 -14.33 27.05 19.01
N ARG A 124 -15.05 27.71 19.92
CA ARG A 124 -16.17 28.61 19.61
C ARG A 124 -15.79 29.79 18.72
N GLU A 125 -14.53 30.23 18.73
CA GLU A 125 -14.05 31.32 17.87
C GLU A 125 -13.83 30.88 16.41
N ASN A 126 -13.67 29.57 16.18
CA ASN A 126 -13.41 28.96 14.86
C ASN A 126 -14.48 27.91 14.50
N GLN A 127 -15.73 28.12 14.92
CA GLN A 127 -16.78 27.12 14.77
C GLN A 127 -17.89 27.64 13.85
N ALA A 128 -18.15 26.89 12.78
CA ALA A 128 -19.35 27.04 11.97
C ALA A 128 -20.41 26.00 12.39
N PRO A 129 -21.70 26.36 12.46
CA PRO A 129 -22.74 25.48 12.96
C PRO A 129 -23.10 24.36 11.97
N PHE A 130 -23.57 23.23 12.49
CA PHE A 130 -24.20 22.20 11.67
C PHE A 130 -25.58 22.68 11.19
N ARG A 131 -25.85 22.49 9.90
CA ARG A 131 -27.12 22.90 9.28
C ARG A 131 -28.03 21.70 9.09
N LYS A 132 -29.32 21.91 9.36
CA LYS A 132 -30.36 20.93 9.01
C LYS A 132 -30.48 20.86 7.48
N PRO A 133 -30.24 19.70 6.85
CA PRO A 133 -30.40 19.57 5.40
C PRO A 133 -31.89 19.60 5.01
N ALA A 134 -32.18 20.01 3.77
CA ALA A 134 -33.56 20.07 3.27
C ALA A 134 -34.22 18.69 3.19
N SER A 135 -33.42 17.65 2.91
CA SER A 135 -33.83 16.25 2.84
C SER A 135 -33.76 15.52 4.20
N TYR A 136 -33.64 16.26 5.31
CA TYR A 136 -33.57 15.67 6.64
C TYR A 136 -34.73 14.71 6.91
N ASP A 137 -34.40 13.45 7.19
CA ASP A 137 -35.34 12.43 7.64
C ASP A 137 -34.86 11.87 8.98
N LYS A 138 -35.69 12.02 10.01
CA LYS A 138 -35.42 11.47 11.35
C LYS A 138 -35.29 9.94 11.32
N GLN A 139 -35.96 9.25 10.39
CA GLN A 139 -35.94 7.79 10.32
C GLN A 139 -34.55 7.22 10.02
N ASP A 140 -33.66 8.00 9.41
CA ASP A 140 -32.27 7.60 9.19
C ASP A 140 -31.49 7.39 10.51
N TYR A 141 -31.92 8.02 11.61
CA TYR A 141 -31.13 8.11 12.86
C TYR A 141 -31.85 7.56 14.08
N VAL A 142 -33.14 7.21 13.99
CA VAL A 142 -34.00 6.86 15.13
C VAL A 142 -33.43 5.72 16.00
N SER A 143 -32.63 4.81 15.42
CA SER A 143 -31.98 3.74 16.17
C SER A 143 -31.01 4.23 17.25
N LEU A 144 -30.44 5.43 17.07
CA LEU A 144 -29.53 6.04 18.06
C LEU A 144 -30.23 6.38 19.37
N ILE A 145 -31.53 6.70 19.34
CA ILE A 145 -32.28 7.02 20.56
C ILE A 145 -32.24 5.84 21.53
N GLY A 146 -32.52 4.64 21.03
CA GLY A 146 -32.43 3.40 21.80
C GLY A 146 -30.99 3.08 22.21
N ASP A 147 -30.03 3.27 21.32
CA ASP A 147 -28.61 3.01 21.62
C ASP A 147 -28.07 3.95 22.73
N VAL A 148 -28.51 5.21 22.78
CA VAL A 148 -28.18 6.16 23.85
C VAL A 148 -28.90 5.80 25.15
N ALA A 149 -30.19 5.47 25.09
CA ALA A 149 -30.98 5.08 26.26
C ALA A 149 -30.43 3.81 26.95
N GLU A 150 -29.91 2.87 26.17
CA GLU A 150 -29.29 1.63 26.66
C GLU A 150 -27.79 1.81 27.00
N GLY A 151 -27.24 3.01 26.85
CA GLY A 151 -25.85 3.33 27.19
C GLY A 151 -24.81 2.73 26.23
N ARG A 152 -25.22 2.28 25.04
CA ARG A 152 -24.29 1.81 23.98
C ARG A 152 -23.47 2.94 23.38
N VAL A 153 -24.05 4.13 23.31
CA VAL A 153 -23.42 5.37 22.80
C VAL A 153 -23.58 6.46 23.86
N ARG A 154 -22.46 7.01 24.34
CA ARG A 154 -22.42 7.89 25.52
C ARG A 154 -22.00 9.34 25.23
N GLY A 155 -21.96 9.73 23.96
CA GLY A 155 -21.68 11.10 23.56
C GLY A 155 -21.37 11.20 22.07
N PHE A 156 -21.09 12.43 21.62
CA PHE A 156 -20.81 12.73 20.22
C PHE A 156 -19.63 11.92 19.68
N SER A 157 -18.54 11.84 20.44
CA SER A 157 -17.33 11.10 20.04
C SER A 157 -17.50 9.57 20.04
N GLU A 158 -18.58 9.03 20.61
CA GLU A 158 -18.95 7.61 20.47
C GLU A 158 -19.96 7.38 19.32
N ALA A 159 -20.61 8.43 18.81
CA ALA A 159 -21.45 8.38 17.61
C ALA A 159 -20.61 8.60 16.33
N CYS A 160 -19.63 9.50 16.41
CA CYS A 160 -18.69 9.84 15.34
C CYS A 160 -17.26 9.68 15.87
N ASN A 161 -16.37 8.99 15.16
CA ASN A 161 -15.01 8.76 15.61
C ASN A 161 -14.18 10.03 15.42
N THR A 162 -14.00 10.81 16.49
CA THR A 162 -13.27 12.09 16.46
C THR A 162 -11.81 11.90 16.86
N ILE A 163 -10.90 11.85 15.88
CA ILE A 163 -9.46 11.79 16.16
C ILE A 163 -8.91 13.22 16.21
N LEU A 164 -8.26 13.61 17.32
CA LEU A 164 -7.69 14.95 17.44
C LEU A 164 -6.50 15.11 16.49
N ILE A 165 -6.49 16.21 15.76
CA ILE A 165 -5.37 16.66 14.92
C ILE A 165 -4.91 18.05 15.41
N PRO A 166 -3.76 18.57 14.95
CA PRO A 166 -3.27 19.88 15.39
C PRO A 166 -4.31 21.02 15.25
N ASN A 167 -4.06 22.13 15.97
CA ASN A 167 -4.89 23.34 15.97
C ASN A 167 -6.31 23.18 16.56
N GLY A 168 -6.51 22.20 17.46
CA GLY A 168 -7.80 21.99 18.13
C GLY A 168 -8.90 21.52 17.18
N LYS A 169 -8.52 20.83 16.10
CA LYS A 169 -9.42 20.26 15.10
C LYS A 169 -9.43 18.74 15.21
N THR A 170 -10.32 18.12 14.46
CA THR A 170 -10.41 16.66 14.38
C THR A 170 -10.39 16.18 12.95
N ASP A 171 -9.96 14.94 12.77
CA ASP A 171 -10.30 14.10 11.64
C ASP A 171 -11.41 13.15 12.10
N THR A 172 -12.65 13.49 11.77
CA THR A 172 -13.84 12.76 12.21
C THR A 172 -14.33 11.80 11.14
N ASN A 173 -14.52 10.54 11.52
CA ASN A 173 -14.86 9.43 10.63
C ASN A 173 -15.97 8.54 11.22
N ASN A 174 -16.35 7.47 10.51
CA ASN A 174 -17.24 6.42 11.00
C ASN A 174 -16.74 5.86 12.33
N HIS A 175 -17.66 5.62 13.26
CA HIS A 175 -17.36 4.97 14.52
C HIS A 175 -17.83 3.52 14.52
N HIS A 176 -16.88 2.59 14.59
CA HIS A 176 -17.18 1.16 14.45
C HIS A 176 -17.97 0.58 15.64
N TYR A 177 -18.06 1.30 16.78
CA TYR A 177 -18.89 0.89 17.91
C TYR A 177 -20.34 1.42 17.81
N CYS A 178 -20.65 2.21 16.78
CA CYS A 178 -21.94 2.83 16.58
C CYS A 178 -22.61 2.26 15.33
N LEU A 179 -23.79 1.66 15.49
CA LEU A 179 -24.52 1.01 14.39
C LEU A 179 -25.22 2.00 13.44
N CYS A 180 -25.23 3.28 13.81
CA CYS A 180 -25.72 4.40 13.01
C CYS A 180 -24.72 5.56 13.16
N SER A 181 -23.78 5.64 12.23
CA SER A 181 -22.69 6.61 12.24
C SER A 181 -22.56 7.24 10.84
N THR A 182 -21.42 7.85 10.52
CA THR A 182 -21.27 8.65 9.29
C THR A 182 -21.14 7.84 8.01
N ASP A 183 -20.95 6.52 8.10
CA ASP A 183 -21.09 5.62 6.95
C ASP A 183 -22.56 5.43 6.55
N LEU A 184 -22.83 5.27 5.25
CA LEU A 184 -24.16 4.96 4.71
C LEU A 184 -24.14 3.63 3.92
N PRO A 185 -24.23 2.47 4.59
CA PRO A 185 -24.21 1.16 3.93
C PRO A 185 -25.44 0.94 3.02
N GLU A 186 -25.29 0.01 2.06
CA GLU A 186 -26.28 -0.37 1.03
C GLU A 186 -26.57 0.68 -0.04
N GLU A 187 -26.54 1.97 0.28
CA GLU A 187 -26.95 3.02 -0.68
C GLU A 187 -25.88 3.36 -1.72
N ASN A 188 -24.63 2.89 -1.54
CA ASN A 188 -23.53 3.07 -2.49
C ASN A 188 -23.54 2.07 -3.66
N GLN A 189 -24.51 1.14 -3.68
CA GLN A 189 -24.70 0.24 -4.82
C GLN A 189 -24.90 1.04 -6.11
N GLY A 190 -24.19 0.65 -7.16
CA GLY A 190 -24.23 1.35 -8.46
C GLY A 190 -23.38 2.62 -8.52
N TYR A 191 -22.76 3.10 -7.44
CA TYR A 191 -21.90 4.30 -7.53
C TYR A 191 -20.69 4.08 -8.46
N ALA A 192 -19.98 2.97 -8.28
CA ALA A 192 -18.75 2.69 -9.01
C ALA A 192 -19.01 2.61 -10.52
N ASP A 193 -20.05 1.89 -10.97
CA ASP A 193 -20.42 1.77 -12.38
C ASP A 193 -21.42 2.82 -12.89
N GLY A 194 -21.90 3.68 -11.99
CA GLY A 194 -22.91 4.67 -12.27
C GLY A 194 -22.40 5.83 -13.11
N GLY A 195 -23.30 6.39 -13.92
CA GLY A 195 -23.04 7.62 -14.65
C GLY A 195 -22.95 8.84 -13.73
N LYS A 196 -22.65 10.00 -14.33
CA LYS A 196 -22.46 11.28 -13.65
C LYS A 196 -23.63 11.67 -12.74
N GLU A 197 -24.87 11.50 -13.22
CA GLU A 197 -26.09 11.83 -12.48
C GLU A 197 -26.26 10.93 -11.25
N GLU A 198 -25.99 9.63 -11.40
CA GLU A 198 -26.08 8.65 -10.31
C GLU A 198 -25.04 8.91 -9.23
N ARG A 199 -23.78 9.12 -9.63
CA ARG A 199 -22.72 9.49 -8.70
C ARG A 199 -23.03 10.79 -7.96
N ARG A 200 -23.49 11.83 -8.66
CA ARG A 200 -23.89 13.10 -8.06
C ARG A 200 -25.07 12.95 -7.10
N ARG A 201 -26.06 12.11 -7.44
CA ARG A 201 -27.20 11.81 -6.57
C ARG A 201 -26.71 11.16 -5.28
N PHE A 202 -25.84 10.15 -5.38
CA PHE A 202 -25.30 9.47 -4.20
C PHE A 202 -24.42 10.38 -3.35
N VAL A 203 -23.50 11.15 -3.95
CA VAL A 203 -22.65 12.14 -3.23
C VAL A 203 -23.50 13.12 -2.44
N ARG A 204 -24.57 13.65 -3.06
CA ARG A 204 -25.52 14.54 -2.40
C ARG A 204 -26.23 13.84 -1.25
N ARG A 205 -26.75 12.63 -1.48
CA ARG A 205 -27.43 11.82 -0.45
C ARG A 205 -26.53 11.55 0.75
N LEU A 206 -25.28 11.13 0.53
CA LEU A 206 -24.33 10.88 1.60
C LEU A 206 -24.02 12.16 2.38
N ARG A 207 -23.77 13.29 1.69
CA ARG A 207 -23.53 14.59 2.33
C ARG A 207 -24.70 15.02 3.20
N GLU A 208 -25.91 14.96 2.66
CA GLU A 208 -27.14 15.33 3.38
C GLU A 208 -27.41 14.38 4.55
N TYR A 209 -27.17 13.07 4.39
CA TYR A 209 -27.24 12.10 5.48
C TYR A 209 -26.25 12.44 6.61
N THR A 210 -24.99 12.75 6.28
CA THR A 210 -23.99 13.15 7.28
C THR A 210 -24.37 14.45 7.99
N GLN A 211 -24.83 15.47 7.25
CA GLN A 211 -25.29 16.74 7.83
C GLN A 211 -26.52 16.53 8.74
N GLY A 212 -27.46 15.68 8.31
CA GLY A 212 -28.64 15.35 9.08
C GLY A 212 -28.32 14.61 10.37
N LEU A 213 -27.33 13.70 10.35
CA LEU A 213 -26.83 13.01 11.56
C LEU A 213 -26.29 14.02 12.56
N LEU A 214 -25.38 14.89 12.13
CA LEU A 214 -24.76 15.89 12.99
C LEU A 214 -25.80 16.85 13.62
N TRP A 215 -26.82 17.24 12.83
CA TRP A 215 -27.93 18.04 13.33
C TRP A 215 -28.81 17.25 14.32
N PHE A 216 -29.12 15.99 14.01
CA PHE A 216 -29.92 15.11 14.87
C PHE A 216 -29.29 14.95 16.27
N LEU A 217 -27.97 14.70 16.34
CA LEU A 217 -27.24 14.56 17.61
C LEU A 217 -27.34 15.81 18.51
N GLN A 218 -27.53 17.00 17.93
CA GLN A 218 -27.62 18.26 18.66
C GLN A 218 -29.05 18.66 19.04
N HIS A 219 -30.06 18.24 18.27
CA HIS A 219 -31.36 18.90 18.29
C HIS A 219 -32.56 17.98 18.52
N ASP A 220 -32.44 16.65 18.37
CA ASP A 220 -33.59 15.76 18.54
C ASP A 220 -33.99 15.61 20.01
N GLU A 221 -35.19 16.07 20.37
CA GLU A 221 -35.68 16.12 21.77
C GLU A 221 -35.88 14.74 22.41
N GLU A 222 -35.87 13.64 21.64
CA GLU A 222 -35.90 12.29 22.21
C GLU A 222 -34.52 11.83 22.73
N LEU A 223 -33.45 12.55 22.37
CA LEU A 223 -32.14 12.35 22.98
C LEU A 223 -32.05 13.07 24.34
N PRO A 224 -31.43 12.46 25.36
CA PRO A 224 -31.24 13.10 26.67
C PRO A 224 -30.50 14.44 26.58
N ASP A 225 -30.85 15.37 27.47
CA ASP A 225 -30.25 16.73 27.51
C ASP A 225 -28.73 16.68 27.58
N TRP A 226 -28.16 15.83 28.43
CA TRP A 226 -26.71 15.68 28.57
C TRP A 226 -26.03 15.28 27.25
N PHE A 227 -26.69 14.50 26.40
CA PHE A 227 -26.14 14.04 25.13
C PHE A 227 -26.16 15.17 24.10
N ARG A 228 -27.27 15.91 24.05
CA ARG A 228 -27.41 17.10 23.19
C ARG A 228 -26.43 18.19 23.61
N GLU A 229 -26.24 18.42 24.91
CA GLU A 229 -25.26 19.37 25.45
C GLU A 229 -23.81 19.01 25.08
N ASP A 230 -23.43 17.71 25.12
CA ASP A 230 -22.12 17.26 24.62
C ASP A 230 -22.00 17.51 23.10
N SER A 231 -23.04 17.17 22.34
CA SER A 231 -23.05 17.33 20.88
C SER A 231 -23.02 18.79 20.44
N LEU A 232 -23.67 19.70 21.18
CA LEU A 232 -23.69 21.15 20.94
C LEU A 232 -22.32 21.82 21.15
N GLN A 233 -21.34 21.11 21.72
CA GLN A 233 -19.96 21.61 21.79
C GLN A 233 -19.26 21.59 20.43
N TRP A 234 -19.75 20.78 19.49
CA TRP A 234 -19.11 20.53 18.20
C TRP A 234 -19.71 21.37 17.06
N GLY A 235 -18.87 21.67 16.08
CA GLY A 235 -19.25 22.29 14.81
C GLY A 235 -18.13 22.09 13.79
N TYR A 236 -18.35 22.55 12.56
CA TYR A 236 -17.30 22.55 11.54
C TYR A 236 -16.20 23.52 11.92
N ALA A 237 -14.95 23.22 11.56
CA ALA A 237 -13.88 24.20 11.61
C ALA A 237 -14.12 25.28 10.56
N ALA A 238 -14.38 26.53 10.98
CA ALA A 238 -14.79 27.60 10.09
C ALA A 238 -13.68 28.03 9.10
N ASP A 239 -12.42 27.76 9.43
CA ASP A 239 -11.25 28.05 8.60
C ASP A 239 -10.84 26.90 7.65
N GLU A 240 -11.62 25.82 7.56
CA GLU A 240 -11.42 24.76 6.58
C GLU A 240 -12.61 24.72 5.61
N PHE A 241 -12.33 24.36 4.35
CA PHE A 241 -13.35 24.12 3.30
C PHE A 241 -14.36 25.28 3.11
N GLU A 242 -13.91 26.53 3.23
CA GLU A 242 -14.75 27.74 3.12
C GLU A 242 -15.58 27.79 1.81
N ASP A 243 -15.00 27.29 0.71
CA ASP A 243 -15.63 27.21 -0.61
C ASP A 243 -16.76 26.17 -0.71
N THR A 244 -16.92 25.33 0.31
CA THR A 244 -17.88 24.21 0.33
C THR A 244 -18.73 24.17 1.59
N ASP A 245 -18.93 25.34 2.22
CA ASP A 245 -19.72 25.52 3.45
C ASP A 245 -19.13 24.74 4.64
N HIS A 246 -17.79 24.76 4.73
CA HIS A 246 -16.97 24.08 5.74
C HIS A 246 -17.08 22.55 5.74
N PHE A 247 -17.65 21.99 4.67
CA PHE A 247 -17.84 20.55 4.49
C PHE A 247 -16.83 20.01 3.47
N PRO A 248 -16.14 18.88 3.72
CA PRO A 248 -15.17 18.32 2.79
C PRO A 248 -15.74 18.11 1.38
N PRO A 249 -15.03 18.53 0.31
CA PRO A 249 -15.56 18.50 -1.05
C PRO A 249 -15.59 17.11 -1.69
N GLN A 250 -14.85 16.14 -1.13
CA GLN A 250 -14.62 14.83 -1.73
C GLN A 250 -15.02 13.71 -0.78
N MET A 251 -15.71 12.70 -1.32
CA MET A 251 -16.04 11.49 -0.58
C MET A 251 -14.79 10.67 -0.29
N TYR A 252 -14.78 10.02 0.86
CA TYR A 252 -13.85 8.97 1.19
C TYR A 252 -14.40 7.64 0.67
N ILE A 253 -13.90 7.23 -0.50
CA ILE A 253 -14.23 5.97 -1.15
C ILE A 253 -13.22 4.92 -0.66
N ARG A 254 -13.72 3.94 0.07
CA ARG A 254 -12.89 2.86 0.63
C ARG A 254 -12.58 1.78 -0.38
N GLU A 255 -13.49 1.58 -1.32
CA GLU A 255 -13.42 0.51 -2.30
C GLU A 255 -14.36 0.85 -3.45
N ALA A 256 -13.93 0.60 -4.67
CA ALA A 256 -14.76 0.69 -5.85
C ALA A 256 -14.40 -0.49 -6.76
N ARG A 257 -14.07 -0.24 -8.03
CA ARG A 257 -13.54 -1.28 -8.90
C ARG A 257 -12.15 -1.71 -8.40
N ARG A 258 -11.88 -3.01 -8.46
CA ARG A 258 -10.55 -3.58 -8.28
C ARG A 258 -10.15 -4.20 -9.60
N ILE A 259 -9.15 -3.63 -10.28
CA ILE A 259 -8.74 -4.15 -11.59
C ILE A 259 -8.27 -5.60 -11.48
N HIS A 260 -8.30 -6.36 -12.57
CA HIS A 260 -7.53 -7.60 -12.66
C HIS A 260 -6.17 -7.23 -13.23
N GLY A 261 -5.17 -7.27 -12.36
CA GLY A 261 -3.76 -7.04 -12.70
C GLY A 261 -3.00 -8.34 -12.91
N GLU A 262 -1.70 -8.22 -13.17
CA GLU A 262 -0.80 -9.39 -13.27
C GLU A 262 -0.63 -10.14 -11.95
N TYR A 263 -0.94 -9.48 -10.83
CA TYR A 263 -1.05 -10.10 -9.52
C TYR A 263 -2.31 -9.61 -8.79
N VAL A 264 -2.98 -10.48 -8.05
CA VAL A 264 -4.12 -10.13 -7.19
C VAL A 264 -3.67 -10.21 -5.74
N PHE A 265 -3.62 -9.07 -5.05
CA PHE A 265 -3.29 -9.02 -3.62
C PHE A 265 -4.44 -9.53 -2.76
N THR A 266 -4.15 -10.40 -1.81
CA THR A 266 -5.14 -11.09 -0.97
C THR A 266 -4.84 -10.92 0.52
N GLU A 267 -5.76 -11.36 1.37
CA GLU A 267 -5.57 -11.53 2.81
C GLU A 267 -4.29 -12.32 3.13
N ASN A 268 -3.98 -13.33 2.32
CA ASN A 268 -2.87 -14.24 2.54
C ASN A 268 -1.50 -13.56 2.40
N ASP A 269 -1.41 -12.52 1.57
CA ASP A 269 -0.19 -11.73 1.38
C ASP A 269 0.13 -10.85 2.60
N ALA A 270 -0.90 -10.50 3.36
CA ALA A 270 -0.80 -9.73 4.60
C ALA A 270 -0.68 -10.60 5.87
N ARG A 271 -0.84 -11.93 5.76
CA ARG A 271 -0.77 -12.88 6.87
C ARG A 271 0.60 -13.53 6.99
N LEU A 272 0.85 -14.18 8.13
CA LEU A 272 2.05 -15.00 8.33
C LEU A 272 2.13 -16.07 7.24
N ALA A 273 3.23 -16.08 6.48
CA ALA A 273 3.43 -17.08 5.45
C ALA A 273 3.79 -18.44 6.08
N PRO A 274 3.27 -19.57 5.55
CA PRO A 274 3.63 -20.89 6.05
C PRO A 274 5.14 -21.12 6.05
N GLY A 275 5.69 -21.51 7.20
CA GLY A 275 7.13 -21.78 7.35
C GLY A 275 8.01 -20.53 7.53
N MET A 276 7.42 -19.33 7.56
CA MET A 276 8.14 -18.07 7.76
C MET A 276 7.75 -17.41 9.08
N GLY A 277 8.63 -16.54 9.59
CA GLY A 277 8.37 -15.62 10.71
C GLY A 277 7.84 -14.26 10.27
N ARG A 278 7.38 -14.15 9.02
CA ARG A 278 6.91 -12.91 8.37
C ARG A 278 5.82 -13.18 7.33
N ALA A 279 5.27 -12.10 6.77
CA ALA A 279 4.34 -12.18 5.64
C ALA A 279 5.02 -12.69 4.36
N HIS A 280 4.22 -13.06 3.34
CA HIS A 280 4.77 -13.59 2.10
C HIS A 280 5.77 -12.64 1.45
N LEU A 281 6.83 -13.20 0.87
CA LEU A 281 7.83 -12.40 0.19
C LEU A 281 7.47 -12.22 -1.28
N HIS A 282 7.53 -10.99 -1.75
CA HIS A 282 7.33 -10.63 -3.14
C HIS A 282 8.66 -10.17 -3.75
N HIS A 283 9.21 -10.97 -4.66
CA HIS A 283 10.47 -10.69 -5.37
C HIS A 283 10.43 -9.38 -6.18
N ASP A 284 9.24 -8.96 -6.57
CA ASP A 284 8.90 -7.75 -7.32
C ASP A 284 8.20 -6.70 -6.45
N SER A 285 8.39 -6.75 -5.13
CA SER A 285 7.85 -5.74 -4.22
C SER A 285 8.26 -4.33 -4.61
N ILE A 286 7.28 -3.43 -4.63
CA ILE A 286 7.45 -2.00 -4.85
C ILE A 286 7.10 -1.17 -3.63
N ALA A 287 6.40 -1.71 -2.64
CA ALA A 287 6.00 -0.98 -1.44
C ALA A 287 5.81 -1.94 -0.26
N THR A 288 5.61 -1.36 0.94
CA THR A 288 5.27 -2.13 2.15
C THR A 288 4.08 -1.52 2.87
N GLY A 289 3.35 -2.34 3.62
CA GLY A 289 2.22 -1.89 4.44
C GLY A 289 2.19 -2.55 5.82
N ASP A 290 1.67 -1.82 6.80
CA ASP A 290 1.53 -2.25 8.21
C ASP A 290 0.19 -1.84 8.81
N TYR A 291 -0.88 -1.98 8.03
CA TYR A 291 -2.22 -1.70 8.51
C TYR A 291 -2.99 -2.99 8.75
N GLY A 292 -3.73 -3.08 9.85
CA GLY A 292 -4.58 -4.24 10.10
C GLY A 292 -5.65 -4.38 9.01
N ILE A 293 -5.97 -5.60 8.61
CA ILE A 293 -7.05 -5.84 7.65
C ILE A 293 -8.37 -5.38 8.28
N ASP A 294 -9.03 -4.42 7.65
CA ASP A 294 -10.35 -3.96 8.09
C ASP A 294 -11.33 -3.81 6.92
N SER A 295 -12.61 -3.90 7.28
CA SER A 295 -13.72 -3.66 6.36
C SER A 295 -14.82 -2.91 7.08
N HIS A 296 -15.49 -2.02 6.35
CA HIS A 296 -16.67 -1.29 6.80
C HIS A 296 -17.97 -2.00 6.42
N ALA A 297 -19.05 -1.56 7.06
CA ALA A 297 -20.36 -2.18 6.89
C ALA A 297 -20.80 -2.16 5.42
N THR A 298 -21.31 -3.29 4.93
CA THR A 298 -21.93 -3.38 3.61
C THR A 298 -23.46 -3.38 3.70
N GLN A 299 -24.01 -3.66 4.89
CA GLN A 299 -25.44 -3.60 5.17
C GLN A 299 -25.79 -2.72 6.36
N LYS A 300 -27.01 -2.16 6.29
CA LYS A 300 -27.65 -1.48 7.42
C LYS A 300 -28.05 -2.50 8.49
N ARG A 301 -28.48 -2.00 9.64
CA ARG A 301 -28.89 -2.77 10.84
C ARG A 301 -30.00 -3.79 10.52
N LYS A 302 -29.62 -5.01 10.12
CA LYS A 302 -30.51 -6.11 9.71
C LYS A 302 -29.99 -7.47 10.21
N GLY A 303 -30.83 -8.50 10.09
CA GLY A 303 -30.45 -9.88 10.39
C GLY A 303 -30.39 -10.22 11.88
N VAL A 304 -29.86 -11.41 12.17
CA VAL A 304 -29.86 -12.01 13.52
C VAL A 304 -28.93 -11.30 14.51
N ASN A 305 -27.92 -10.57 14.01
CA ASN A 305 -26.92 -9.88 14.83
C ASN A 305 -27.12 -8.36 14.87
N ARG A 306 -28.31 -7.87 14.49
CA ARG A 306 -28.60 -6.43 14.29
C ARG A 306 -28.34 -5.55 15.51
N ASP A 307 -28.30 -6.10 16.73
CA ASP A 307 -28.06 -5.33 17.96
C ASP A 307 -26.60 -5.45 18.44
N LEU A 308 -25.77 -6.22 17.71
CA LEU A 308 -24.38 -6.53 18.06
C LEU A 308 -23.37 -5.97 17.06
N THR A 309 -23.69 -6.00 15.76
CA THR A 309 -22.78 -5.53 14.70
C THR A 309 -23.52 -5.26 13.38
N LEU A 310 -22.86 -4.55 12.47
CA LEU A 310 -23.27 -4.43 11.06
C LEU A 310 -22.54 -5.48 10.20
N GLU A 311 -23.22 -6.02 9.20
CA GLU A 311 -22.61 -7.03 8.31
C GLU A 311 -21.49 -6.40 7.46
N GLY A 312 -20.39 -7.12 7.31
CA GLY A 312 -19.19 -6.66 6.60
C GLY A 312 -18.27 -5.76 7.41
N LEU A 313 -18.72 -5.24 8.57
CA LEU A 313 -17.86 -4.51 9.49
C LEU A 313 -16.92 -5.50 10.22
N MET A 314 -15.62 -5.36 9.99
CA MET A 314 -14.63 -6.30 10.49
C MET A 314 -13.27 -5.62 10.72
N THR A 315 -12.51 -6.11 11.70
CA THR A 315 -11.10 -5.78 11.88
C THR A 315 -10.32 -7.01 12.34
N VAL A 316 -9.27 -7.36 11.60
CA VAL A 316 -8.45 -8.57 11.79
C VAL A 316 -6.97 -8.19 12.00
N GLY A 317 -6.72 -7.15 12.81
CA GLY A 317 -5.36 -6.63 13.02
C GLY A 317 -4.39 -7.58 13.73
N ARG A 318 -4.86 -8.65 14.40
CA ARG A 318 -3.97 -9.62 15.07
C ARG A 318 -3.34 -10.65 14.14
N LEU A 319 -3.93 -10.86 12.97
CA LEU A 319 -3.44 -11.84 11.99
C LEU A 319 -2.58 -11.19 10.91
N GLN A 320 -2.61 -9.86 10.81
CA GLN A 320 -1.81 -9.11 9.87
C GLN A 320 -0.35 -9.00 10.35
N HIS A 321 0.54 -9.06 9.40
CA HIS A 321 1.98 -8.85 9.53
C HIS A 321 2.43 -7.81 8.49
N ILE A 322 3.59 -7.18 8.70
CA ILE A 322 4.13 -6.20 7.74
C ILE A 322 4.37 -6.87 6.39
N TYR A 323 3.65 -6.43 5.36
CA TYR A 323 3.62 -7.11 4.07
C TYR A 323 4.30 -6.28 2.98
N GLN A 324 4.61 -6.98 1.90
CA GLN A 324 5.14 -6.41 0.67
C GLN A 324 4.03 -6.30 -0.37
N ILE A 325 4.10 -5.29 -1.23
CA ILE A 325 3.12 -5.05 -2.29
C ILE A 325 3.82 -5.27 -3.63
N PRO A 326 3.50 -6.34 -4.38
CA PRO A 326 4.16 -6.66 -5.65
C PRO A 326 3.77 -5.69 -6.76
N TYR A 327 4.65 -5.48 -7.74
CA TYR A 327 4.42 -4.59 -8.89
C TYR A 327 3.19 -5.00 -9.70
N GLY A 328 2.92 -6.30 -9.83
CA GLY A 328 1.80 -6.82 -10.61
C GLY A 328 0.41 -6.32 -10.18
N VAL A 329 0.24 -5.78 -8.96
CA VAL A 329 -1.05 -5.24 -8.50
C VAL A 329 -1.47 -3.98 -9.26
N ILE A 330 -0.52 -3.24 -9.83
CA ILE A 330 -0.79 -1.98 -10.55
C ILE A 330 -0.72 -2.13 -12.06
N VAL A 331 -0.32 -3.30 -12.57
CA VAL A 331 -0.17 -3.58 -14.01
C VAL A 331 -1.45 -4.27 -14.51
N PRO A 332 -2.31 -3.59 -15.29
CA PRO A 332 -3.55 -4.17 -15.78
C PRO A 332 -3.33 -5.36 -16.71
N LEU A 333 -4.20 -6.36 -16.60
CA LEU A 333 -4.34 -7.35 -17.65
C LEU A 333 -4.86 -6.68 -18.93
N ARG A 334 -4.33 -7.13 -20.07
CA ARG A 334 -4.77 -6.81 -21.45
C ARG A 334 -4.54 -5.38 -21.95
N ILE A 335 -4.33 -4.38 -21.08
CA ILE A 335 -4.13 -2.99 -21.49
C ILE A 335 -2.70 -2.58 -21.19
N ASP A 336 -1.99 -2.11 -22.23
CA ASP A 336 -0.63 -1.61 -22.14
C ASP A 336 -0.62 -0.08 -22.01
N ARG A 337 0.51 0.45 -21.52
CA ARG A 337 0.73 1.89 -21.21
C ARG A 337 -0.16 2.46 -20.11
N LEU A 338 -0.82 1.63 -19.31
CA LEU A 338 -1.63 2.05 -18.17
C LEU A 338 -1.09 1.44 -16.87
N LEU A 339 -0.98 2.24 -15.82
CA LEU A 339 -0.81 1.78 -14.44
C LEU A 339 -1.99 2.24 -13.58
N VAL A 340 -2.35 1.45 -12.56
CA VAL A 340 -3.52 1.72 -11.70
C VAL A 340 -3.12 1.60 -10.22
N PRO A 341 -2.57 2.66 -9.60
CA PRO A 341 -2.05 2.63 -8.23
C PRO A 341 -3.10 2.73 -7.10
N VAL A 342 -4.36 3.07 -7.41
CA VAL A 342 -5.42 3.28 -6.40
C VAL A 342 -6.45 2.16 -6.43
N ALA A 343 -7.13 1.99 -7.57
CA ALA A 343 -8.05 0.89 -7.85
C ALA A 343 -7.30 -0.42 -8.18
N VAL A 344 -6.26 -0.72 -7.38
CA VAL A 344 -5.31 -1.82 -7.60
C VAL A 344 -5.98 -3.19 -7.67
N SER A 345 -5.26 -4.15 -8.22
CA SER A 345 -5.66 -5.56 -8.25
C SER A 345 -5.54 -6.22 -6.89
N ALA A 346 -6.69 -6.46 -6.26
CA ALA A 346 -6.81 -7.15 -4.98
C ALA A 346 -8.17 -7.83 -4.82
N SER A 347 -8.26 -8.80 -3.91
CA SER A 347 -9.54 -9.27 -3.36
C SER A 347 -10.14 -8.19 -2.45
N HIS A 348 -11.42 -8.30 -2.12
CA HIS A 348 -12.09 -7.41 -1.16
C HIS A 348 -11.35 -7.34 0.19
N ILE A 349 -10.86 -8.48 0.70
CA ILE A 349 -10.19 -8.55 2.00
C ILE A 349 -8.75 -8.03 1.91
N GLY A 350 -8.01 -8.38 0.86
CA GLY A 350 -6.69 -7.81 0.59
C GLY A 350 -6.76 -6.29 0.41
N PHE A 351 -7.80 -5.79 -0.26
CA PHE A 351 -8.03 -4.35 -0.44
C PHE A 351 -8.18 -3.63 0.91
N GLY A 352 -8.79 -4.30 1.90
CA GLY A 352 -9.02 -3.80 3.25
C GLY A 352 -7.77 -3.34 4.01
N THR A 353 -6.59 -3.84 3.64
CA THR A 353 -5.32 -3.36 4.21
C THR A 353 -4.51 -2.47 3.26
N ILE A 354 -4.51 -2.77 1.95
CA ILE A 354 -3.65 -2.07 1.00
C ILE A 354 -4.14 -0.65 0.68
N ARG A 355 -5.44 -0.37 0.84
CA ARG A 355 -6.12 0.91 0.49
C ARG A 355 -5.75 2.13 1.35
N MET A 356 -4.79 2.01 2.25
CA MET A 356 -4.45 3.11 3.16
C MET A 356 -3.65 4.19 2.45
N GLU A 357 -3.85 5.45 2.81
CA GLU A 357 -3.22 6.60 2.15
C GLU A 357 -1.67 6.48 2.09
N PRO A 358 -0.96 6.04 3.16
CA PRO A 358 0.49 5.81 3.08
C PRO A 358 0.89 4.75 2.06
N ASN A 359 0.05 3.73 1.83
CA ASN A 359 0.31 2.70 0.83
C ASN A 359 0.07 3.27 -0.57
N TRP A 360 -1.05 3.96 -0.81
CA TRP A 360 -1.30 4.62 -2.10
C TRP A 360 -0.24 5.65 -2.47
N MET A 361 0.34 6.37 -1.49
CA MET A 361 1.47 7.27 -1.74
C MET A 361 2.71 6.50 -2.23
N GLN A 362 3.05 5.37 -1.59
CA GLN A 362 4.17 4.53 -2.02
C GLN A 362 3.93 3.90 -3.39
N ILE A 363 2.75 3.34 -3.62
CA ILE A 363 2.37 2.69 -4.88
C ILE A 363 2.30 3.72 -6.02
N GLY A 364 1.74 4.90 -5.75
CA GLY A 364 1.68 6.01 -6.71
C GLY A 364 3.08 6.53 -7.08
N PHE A 365 3.97 6.67 -6.09
CA PHE A 365 5.37 7.02 -6.36
C PHE A 365 6.06 5.94 -7.22
N ALA A 366 5.88 4.66 -6.88
CA ALA A 366 6.40 3.55 -7.68
C ALA A 366 5.84 3.52 -9.11
N ALA A 367 4.56 3.86 -9.31
CA ALA A 367 3.96 3.97 -10.63
C ALA A 367 4.61 5.10 -11.47
N GLY A 368 4.95 6.23 -10.84
CA GLY A 368 5.69 7.32 -11.47
C GLY A 368 7.11 6.90 -11.90
N VAL A 369 7.84 6.22 -11.02
CA VAL A 369 9.19 5.70 -11.32
C VAL A 369 9.15 4.64 -12.43
N ALA A 370 8.15 3.76 -12.42
CA ALA A 370 7.94 2.77 -13.47
C ALA A 370 7.61 3.42 -14.81
N ALA A 371 6.79 4.48 -14.82
CA ALA A 371 6.49 5.25 -16.03
C ALA A 371 7.74 5.91 -16.61
N ASP A 372 8.57 6.55 -15.77
CA ASP A 372 9.85 7.12 -16.20
C ASP A 372 10.77 6.04 -16.79
N LEU A 373 10.91 4.91 -16.10
CA LEU A 373 11.76 3.81 -16.55
C LEU A 373 11.28 3.23 -17.90
N SER A 374 9.97 3.05 -18.09
CA SER A 374 9.37 2.64 -19.36
C SER A 374 9.69 3.62 -20.47
N ILE A 375 9.51 4.92 -20.22
CA ILE A 375 9.80 5.97 -21.21
C ILE A 375 11.30 6.03 -21.56
N ALA A 376 12.17 5.89 -20.57
CA ALA A 376 13.62 5.97 -20.75
C ALA A 376 14.20 4.77 -21.50
N THR A 377 13.63 3.58 -21.30
CA THR A 377 14.13 2.33 -21.89
C THR A 377 13.38 1.91 -23.16
N GLY A 378 12.18 2.45 -23.37
CA GLY A 378 11.26 2.00 -24.41
C GLY A 378 10.60 0.64 -24.11
N ALA A 379 10.81 0.08 -22.92
CA ALA A 379 10.16 -1.16 -22.50
C ALA A 379 8.68 -0.93 -22.16
N GLU A 380 7.83 -1.89 -22.50
CA GLU A 380 6.42 -1.88 -22.06
C GLU A 380 6.35 -2.11 -20.55
N LEU A 381 5.31 -1.54 -19.90
CA LEU A 381 5.18 -1.55 -18.43
C LEU A 381 5.24 -2.96 -17.82
N ARG A 382 4.58 -3.94 -18.45
CA ARG A 382 4.59 -5.35 -18.01
C ARG A 382 5.94 -6.07 -18.19
N GLU A 383 6.82 -5.52 -19.04
CA GLU A 383 8.14 -6.09 -19.35
C GLU A 383 9.26 -5.29 -18.68
N LEU A 384 8.93 -4.41 -17.72
CA LEU A 384 9.94 -3.60 -17.06
C LEU A 384 10.95 -4.47 -16.30
N PRO A 385 12.25 -4.13 -16.36
CA PRO A 385 13.25 -4.78 -15.51
C PRO A 385 13.01 -4.43 -14.03
N ILE A 386 12.35 -5.33 -13.30
CA ILE A 386 11.93 -5.13 -11.91
C ILE A 386 13.10 -4.75 -10.99
N ASP A 387 14.26 -5.38 -11.15
CA ASP A 387 15.44 -5.04 -10.35
C ASP A 387 15.90 -3.60 -10.57
N ASP A 388 15.76 -3.07 -11.78
CA ASP A 388 16.13 -1.69 -12.07
C ASP A 388 15.07 -0.69 -11.56
N LEU A 389 13.80 -1.09 -11.53
CA LEU A 389 12.74 -0.34 -10.86
C LEU A 389 13.05 -0.27 -9.35
N GLN A 390 13.30 -1.42 -8.73
CA GLN A 390 13.64 -1.50 -7.30
C GLN A 390 14.90 -0.71 -6.95
N ASP A 391 15.96 -0.74 -7.79
CA ASP A 391 17.16 0.08 -7.58
C ASP A 391 16.81 1.57 -7.49
N ARG A 392 15.93 2.08 -8.37
CA ARG A 392 15.47 3.49 -8.35
C ARG A 392 14.63 3.80 -7.11
N LEU A 393 13.69 2.91 -6.75
CA LEU A 393 12.86 3.09 -5.54
C LEU A 393 13.73 3.13 -4.28
N ILE A 394 14.72 2.24 -4.18
CA ILE A 394 15.67 2.19 -3.06
C ILE A 394 16.55 3.45 -3.01
N GLU A 395 17.02 3.94 -4.16
CA GLU A 395 17.77 5.19 -4.26
C GLU A 395 16.97 6.39 -3.73
N ASP A 396 15.67 6.42 -4.02
CA ASP A 396 14.72 7.40 -3.49
C ASP A 396 14.19 7.08 -2.08
N LYS A 397 14.81 6.10 -1.40
CA LYS A 397 14.54 5.70 -0.01
C LYS A 397 13.14 5.11 0.22
N GLN A 398 12.50 4.60 -0.82
CA GLN A 398 11.27 3.84 -0.68
C GLN A 398 11.54 2.48 -0.06
N MET A 399 10.67 2.09 0.87
CA MET A 399 10.73 0.79 1.52
C MET A 399 10.01 -0.25 0.66
N ILE A 400 10.75 -1.26 0.19
CA ILE A 400 10.22 -2.39 -0.58
C ILE A 400 10.24 -3.69 0.23
N THR A 401 10.88 -3.70 1.40
CA THR A 401 10.80 -4.78 2.40
C THR A 401 11.10 -4.22 3.79
N TYR A 402 10.68 -4.93 4.82
CA TYR A 402 10.85 -4.49 6.21
C TYR A 402 11.74 -5.44 7.02
N PHE A 403 12.59 -4.84 7.86
CA PHE A 403 13.31 -5.51 8.95
C PHE A 403 13.35 -4.60 10.18
N LYS A 404 13.16 -5.17 11.37
CA LYS A 404 13.11 -4.45 12.66
C LYS A 404 14.44 -3.78 13.02
N ASP A 405 15.54 -4.38 12.59
CA ASP A 405 16.91 -3.95 12.87
C ASP A 405 17.57 -3.19 11.70
N ASN A 406 16.83 -2.94 10.61
CA ASN A 406 17.29 -2.11 9.50
C ASN A 406 16.66 -0.71 9.59
N LYS A 407 17.41 0.27 10.10
CA LYS A 407 16.94 1.66 10.25
C LYS A 407 17.23 2.49 8.99
N PRO A 408 16.36 3.47 8.67
CA PRO A 408 16.68 4.47 7.66
C PRO A 408 18.03 5.14 7.93
N GLY A 409 18.88 5.25 6.91
CA GLY A 409 20.20 5.88 6.99
C GLY A 409 21.36 4.93 7.33
N MET A 410 21.11 3.65 7.62
CA MET A 410 22.19 2.65 7.69
C MET A 410 22.81 2.45 6.29
N GLU A 411 24.13 2.30 6.22
CA GLU A 411 24.85 2.06 4.95
C GLU A 411 24.37 0.77 4.26
N SER A 412 24.03 -0.25 5.04
CA SER A 412 23.48 -1.51 4.57
C SER A 412 21.99 -1.48 4.21
N ASN A 413 21.33 -0.33 4.34
CA ASN A 413 19.88 -0.23 4.14
C ASN A 413 19.47 -0.64 2.72
N ALA A 414 20.15 -0.13 1.70
CA ALA A 414 19.83 -0.43 0.31
C ALA A 414 19.99 -1.92 -0.02
N ALA A 415 21.09 -2.53 0.43
CA ALA A 415 21.32 -3.95 0.23
C ALA A 415 20.32 -4.82 1.01
N ALA A 416 19.97 -4.42 2.23
CA ALA A 416 18.94 -5.08 3.02
C ALA A 416 17.56 -4.99 2.33
N GLN A 417 17.23 -3.84 1.75
CA GLN A 417 16.00 -3.67 0.98
C GLN A 417 15.95 -4.61 -0.23
N TYR A 418 17.00 -4.56 -1.06
CA TYR A 418 17.10 -5.36 -2.27
C TYR A 418 17.11 -6.86 -1.96
N PHE A 419 18.10 -7.37 -1.22
CA PHE A 419 18.23 -8.81 -0.95
C PHE A 419 17.14 -9.36 -0.03
N GLY A 420 16.56 -8.52 0.84
CA GLY A 420 15.39 -8.89 1.63
C GLY A 420 14.16 -9.14 0.77
N SER A 421 13.94 -8.33 -0.27
CA SER A 421 12.87 -8.59 -1.25
C SER A 421 13.08 -9.87 -2.03
N LYS A 422 14.34 -10.29 -2.24
CA LYS A 422 14.69 -11.53 -2.94
C LYS A 422 14.74 -12.78 -2.04
N GLY A 423 14.36 -12.68 -0.77
CA GLY A 423 14.37 -13.80 0.17
C GLY A 423 15.76 -14.33 0.52
N MET A 424 16.80 -13.50 0.41
CA MET A 424 18.18 -13.94 0.63
C MET A 424 18.67 -13.80 2.07
N ILE A 425 18.03 -12.98 2.92
CA ILE A 425 18.57 -12.61 4.24
C ILE A 425 18.05 -13.52 5.37
N THR A 426 16.77 -13.43 5.71
CA THR A 426 16.11 -14.29 6.71
C THR A 426 14.64 -14.48 6.37
N ASP A 427 14.07 -15.53 6.95
CA ASP A 427 12.64 -15.84 6.85
C ASP A 427 11.82 -15.08 7.92
N ASP A 428 12.40 -14.11 8.61
CA ASP A 428 11.76 -13.31 9.66
C ASP A 428 12.04 -11.80 9.47
N TYR A 429 11.68 -10.99 10.47
CA TYR A 429 11.90 -9.54 10.44
C TYR A 429 13.24 -9.10 11.06
N THR A 430 14.22 -9.99 11.20
CA THR A 430 15.53 -9.65 11.78
C THR A 430 16.63 -9.92 10.75
N ALA A 431 17.12 -8.87 10.10
CA ALA A 431 18.15 -9.01 9.07
C ALA A 431 19.51 -9.41 9.65
N GLY A 432 19.80 -9.07 10.90
CA GLY A 432 21.05 -9.35 11.60
C GLY A 432 22.26 -8.66 10.97
N LEU A 433 22.11 -7.44 10.45
CA LEU A 433 23.12 -6.78 9.60
C LEU A 433 24.45 -6.53 10.33
N ASP A 434 24.43 -6.36 11.65
CA ASP A 434 25.64 -6.17 12.45
C ASP A 434 26.34 -7.48 12.86
N ALA A 435 25.72 -8.64 12.61
CA ALA A 435 26.31 -9.93 12.97
C ALA A 435 27.55 -10.21 12.13
N LEU A 436 28.52 -10.92 12.74
CA LEU A 436 29.68 -11.43 12.01
C LEU A 436 29.22 -12.47 10.99
N LEU A 437 29.69 -12.33 9.75
CA LEU A 437 29.23 -13.14 8.62
C LEU A 437 29.92 -14.50 8.62
N ALA A 438 29.14 -15.57 8.51
CA ALA A 438 29.70 -16.92 8.35
C ALA A 438 30.23 -17.14 6.92
N VAL A 439 31.33 -17.86 6.77
CA VAL A 439 31.91 -18.16 5.43
C VAL A 439 30.91 -18.91 4.55
N LYS A 440 30.23 -19.91 5.13
CA LYS A 440 29.19 -20.69 4.45
C LYS A 440 28.03 -19.81 3.98
N GLU A 441 27.63 -18.83 4.77
CA GLU A 441 26.54 -17.90 4.43
C GLU A 441 26.94 -16.97 3.27
N ALA A 442 28.14 -16.36 3.35
CA ALA A 442 28.68 -15.53 2.28
C ALA A 442 28.73 -16.27 0.94
N SER A 443 29.21 -17.52 0.95
CA SER A 443 29.27 -18.39 -0.23
C SER A 443 27.87 -18.68 -0.82
N ARG A 444 26.88 -18.93 0.05
CA ARG A 444 25.48 -19.10 -0.37
C ARG A 444 24.91 -17.84 -1.01
N TRP A 445 25.19 -16.66 -0.45
CA TRP A 445 24.69 -15.40 -1.01
C TRP A 445 25.28 -15.07 -2.38
N ILE A 446 26.58 -15.29 -2.59
CA ILE A 446 27.19 -15.17 -3.93
C ILE A 446 26.51 -16.13 -4.91
N THR A 447 26.27 -17.38 -4.49
CA THR A 447 25.63 -18.40 -5.33
C THR A 447 24.21 -18.01 -5.70
N ALA A 448 23.43 -17.50 -4.74
CA ALA A 448 22.07 -17.01 -4.99
C ALA A 448 22.07 -15.76 -5.88
N ALA A 449 23.00 -14.83 -5.66
CA ALA A 449 23.14 -13.62 -6.46
C ALA A 449 23.41 -13.90 -7.96
N ARG A 450 23.94 -15.08 -8.31
CA ARG A 450 24.10 -15.48 -9.73
C ARG A 450 22.79 -15.60 -10.50
N GLN A 451 21.68 -15.82 -9.79
CA GLN A 451 20.34 -15.91 -10.39
C GLN A 451 19.67 -14.53 -10.53
N LEU A 452 20.29 -13.47 -9.99
CA LEU A 452 19.77 -12.12 -10.07
C LEU A 452 20.32 -11.39 -11.30
N PRO A 453 19.54 -10.48 -11.91
CA PRO A 453 20.03 -9.66 -13.02
C PRO A 453 21.30 -8.89 -12.66
N GLY A 454 22.32 -9.03 -13.50
CA GLY A 454 23.65 -8.47 -13.28
C GLY A 454 24.63 -9.41 -12.58
N GLY A 455 24.16 -10.52 -11.99
CA GLY A 455 24.97 -11.48 -11.24
C GLY A 455 25.41 -12.72 -12.01
N GLU A 456 24.98 -12.93 -13.24
CA GLU A 456 25.14 -14.16 -14.03
C GLU A 456 26.62 -14.52 -14.27
N LYS A 457 27.50 -13.51 -14.28
CA LYS A 457 28.95 -13.68 -14.40
C LYS A 457 29.68 -13.75 -13.06
N LEU A 458 28.97 -13.72 -11.93
CA LEU A 458 29.59 -13.91 -10.63
C LEU A 458 30.26 -15.29 -10.59
N PRO A 459 31.53 -15.37 -10.16
CA PRO A 459 32.23 -16.63 -10.08
C PRO A 459 31.56 -17.55 -9.05
N CYS A 460 31.68 -18.87 -9.23
CA CYS A 460 31.50 -19.79 -8.10
C CYS A 460 32.71 -19.57 -7.20
N LEU A 461 32.58 -18.70 -6.20
CA LEU A 461 33.73 -18.36 -5.37
C LEU A 461 34.13 -19.55 -4.51
N PRO A 462 35.46 -19.75 -4.33
CA PRO A 462 35.96 -20.98 -3.76
C PRO A 462 35.50 -21.08 -2.32
N VAL A 463 35.12 -22.31 -1.98
CA VAL A 463 34.70 -22.70 -0.63
C VAL A 463 35.77 -22.36 0.41
N SER A 464 37.05 -22.34 0.01
CA SER A 464 38.21 -22.01 0.85
C SER A 464 39.06 -20.86 0.34
N ASP A 465 39.76 -20.20 1.26
CA ASP A 465 40.77 -19.18 0.96
C ASP A 465 42.21 -19.73 0.95
N ARG A 466 42.34 -21.06 1.07
CA ARG A 466 43.62 -21.78 1.00
C ARG A 466 44.27 -21.71 -0.39
N TYR A 467 43.62 -21.03 -1.34
CA TYR A 467 44.17 -20.74 -2.65
C TYR A 467 45.49 -19.97 -2.51
N VAL A 468 46.53 -20.57 -3.07
CA VAL A 468 47.86 -19.98 -3.17
C VAL A 468 47.76 -18.83 -4.19
N PRO A 469 48.05 -17.57 -3.80
CA PRO A 469 48.07 -16.45 -4.73
C PRO A 469 48.94 -16.72 -5.96
N ALA A 470 48.58 -16.11 -7.08
CA ALA A 470 49.39 -16.19 -8.29
C ALA A 470 50.82 -15.69 -7.99
N GLY A 471 51.83 -16.50 -8.30
CA GLY A 471 53.24 -16.20 -8.04
C GLY A 471 53.80 -16.79 -6.73
N GLU A 472 52.99 -17.47 -5.93
CA GLU A 472 53.46 -18.24 -4.76
C GLU A 472 53.69 -19.73 -5.11
N ASP A 473 54.68 -20.36 -4.47
CA ASP A 473 55.09 -21.74 -4.73
C ASP A 473 54.01 -22.76 -4.28
N MET A 474 53.60 -23.63 -5.20
CA MET A 474 52.64 -24.72 -4.98
C MET A 474 53.31 -26.08 -4.77
N SER A 475 54.58 -26.10 -4.34
CA SER A 475 55.39 -27.31 -4.07
C SER A 475 54.59 -28.45 -3.40
N PRO A 476 54.94 -29.70 -3.74
CA PRO A 476 53.99 -30.73 -4.17
C PRO A 476 52.94 -31.07 -3.11
N ARG A 477 51.67 -31.09 -3.53
CA ARG A 477 50.51 -31.42 -2.70
C ARG A 477 49.67 -32.46 -3.41
N THR A 478 49.04 -33.36 -2.66
CA THR A 478 48.10 -34.36 -3.22
C THR A 478 46.66 -33.92 -2.97
N ILE A 479 45.74 -34.23 -3.90
CA ILE A 479 44.31 -33.88 -3.76
C ILE A 479 43.70 -34.53 -2.50
N SER A 480 44.21 -35.69 -2.10
CA SER A 480 43.79 -36.39 -0.87
C SER A 480 44.07 -35.62 0.42
N GLU A 481 44.92 -34.59 0.39
CA GLU A 481 45.24 -33.75 1.55
C GLU A 481 44.37 -32.48 1.60
N GLU A 482 43.50 -32.25 0.61
CA GLU A 482 42.57 -31.12 0.64
C GLU A 482 41.40 -31.40 1.59
N ALA A 483 41.14 -30.45 2.50
CA ALA A 483 40.00 -30.52 3.41
C ALA A 483 38.69 -30.43 2.62
N LEU A 484 37.66 -31.17 3.07
CA LEU A 484 36.34 -31.03 2.48
C LEU A 484 35.79 -29.62 2.76
N PRO A 485 34.91 -29.11 1.89
CA PRO A 485 34.18 -27.88 2.13
C PRO A 485 33.60 -27.70 3.53
N GLN A 486 33.01 -28.78 4.05
CA GLN A 486 32.40 -28.83 5.37
C GLN A 486 33.45 -28.61 6.45
N ASP A 487 34.54 -29.37 6.41
CA ASP A 487 35.66 -29.28 7.37
C ASP A 487 36.28 -27.88 7.36
N TYR A 488 36.44 -27.28 6.18
CA TYR A 488 36.97 -25.92 6.05
C TYR A 488 36.07 -24.87 6.73
N TRP A 489 34.75 -24.96 6.57
CA TRP A 489 33.82 -24.04 7.22
C TRP A 489 33.76 -24.24 8.73
N GLU A 490 33.98 -25.46 9.21
CA GLU A 490 34.10 -25.75 10.64
C GLU A 490 35.37 -25.15 11.25
N GLU A 491 36.51 -25.26 10.56
CA GLU A 491 37.76 -24.60 10.98
C GLU A 491 37.69 -23.07 10.90
N ARG A 492 36.93 -22.53 9.94
CA ARG A 492 36.79 -21.09 9.69
C ARG A 492 35.33 -20.67 9.65
N PRO A 493 34.67 -20.59 10.83
CA PRO A 493 33.24 -20.32 10.90
C PRO A 493 32.89 -18.91 10.40
N LEU A 494 33.80 -17.93 10.52
CA LEU A 494 33.55 -16.52 10.22
C LEU A 494 34.43 -16.00 9.08
N LEU A 495 33.84 -15.14 8.24
CA LEU A 495 34.49 -14.54 7.08
C LEU A 495 35.51 -13.49 7.53
N SER A 496 36.79 -13.76 7.25
CA SER A 496 37.84 -12.77 7.46
C SER A 496 37.84 -11.71 6.36
N ARG A 497 38.29 -10.50 6.71
CA ARG A 497 38.42 -9.38 5.78
C ARG A 497 39.31 -9.72 4.59
N ARG A 498 40.45 -10.40 4.82
CA ARG A 498 41.34 -10.84 3.74
C ARG A 498 40.64 -11.76 2.73
N MET A 499 39.75 -12.64 3.19
CA MET A 499 38.96 -13.52 2.33
C MET A 499 37.94 -12.72 1.52
N ALA A 500 37.17 -11.85 2.18
CA ALA A 500 36.17 -11.01 1.55
C ALA A 500 36.79 -10.16 0.43
N ILE A 501 37.93 -9.51 0.67
CA ILE A 501 38.65 -8.71 -0.34
C ILE A 501 38.98 -9.54 -1.58
N ARG A 502 39.50 -10.77 -1.40
CA ARG A 502 39.82 -11.67 -2.52
C ARG A 502 38.58 -12.05 -3.33
N TRP A 503 37.50 -12.38 -2.62
CA TRP A 503 36.21 -12.76 -3.19
C TRP A 503 35.58 -11.61 -3.98
N GLN A 504 35.52 -10.42 -3.39
CA GLN A 504 35.01 -9.20 -4.01
C GLN A 504 35.85 -8.80 -5.24
N ALA A 505 37.18 -8.88 -5.16
CA ALA A 505 38.04 -8.60 -6.31
C ALA A 505 37.81 -9.58 -7.47
N ALA A 506 37.56 -10.87 -7.18
CA ALA A 506 37.22 -11.86 -8.19
C ALA A 506 35.82 -11.63 -8.79
N ALA A 507 34.83 -11.30 -7.95
CA ALA A 507 33.49 -10.92 -8.37
C ALA A 507 33.53 -9.70 -9.30
N ALA A 508 34.20 -8.62 -8.88
CA ALA A 508 34.28 -7.39 -9.64
C ALA A 508 34.98 -7.54 -10.99
N ARG A 509 36.08 -8.30 -11.05
CA ARG A 509 36.73 -8.65 -12.33
C ARG A 509 35.78 -9.38 -13.28
N SER A 510 34.99 -10.32 -12.76
CA SER A 510 34.06 -11.12 -13.57
C SER A 510 32.86 -10.30 -14.06
N LEU A 511 32.39 -9.37 -13.23
CA LEU A 511 31.32 -8.43 -13.55
C LEU A 511 31.78 -7.22 -14.36
N LYS A 512 33.10 -7.02 -14.51
CA LYS A 512 33.72 -5.84 -15.14
C LYS A 512 33.31 -4.52 -14.46
N VAL A 513 33.29 -4.51 -13.13
CA VAL A 513 32.97 -3.33 -12.31
C VAL A 513 34.20 -2.89 -11.51
N SER A 514 34.29 -1.60 -11.17
CA SER A 514 35.36 -1.07 -10.33
C SER A 514 35.11 -1.40 -8.86
N ILE A 515 36.18 -1.71 -8.12
CA ILE A 515 36.17 -1.92 -6.65
C ILE A 515 36.60 -0.68 -5.85
N ALA A 516 36.91 0.42 -6.52
CA ALA A 516 37.38 1.62 -5.84
C ALA A 516 36.26 2.19 -4.93
N GLY A 517 36.42 2.07 -3.61
CA GLY A 517 35.45 2.49 -2.60
C GLY A 517 34.64 1.36 -1.94
N LEU A 518 34.66 0.14 -2.50
CA LEU A 518 33.93 -1.05 -1.97
C LEU A 518 34.82 -1.98 -1.12
N VAL A 519 36.08 -1.61 -0.91
CA VAL A 519 37.07 -2.47 -0.26
C VAL A 519 37.62 -1.72 0.94
N HIS A 520 37.10 -2.04 2.13
CA HIS A 520 37.66 -1.49 3.36
C HIS A 520 38.98 -2.23 3.69
N ASN A 521 40.10 -1.51 3.59
CA ASN A 521 41.44 -2.01 3.93
C ASN A 521 41.54 -2.32 5.43
N GLY A 522 42.14 -3.46 5.80
CA GLY A 522 42.44 -3.79 7.19
C GLY A 522 42.44 -5.29 7.50
N GLU A 523 42.63 -5.62 8.78
CA GLU A 523 42.49 -6.97 9.35
C GLU A 523 41.17 -7.09 10.13
N GLY A 524 40.70 -8.32 10.37
CA GLY A 524 39.51 -8.59 11.18
C GLY A 524 38.43 -9.41 10.47
N LEU A 525 37.23 -9.38 11.04
CA LEU A 525 36.06 -10.13 10.58
C LEU A 525 35.06 -9.19 9.90
N VAL A 526 34.28 -9.73 8.96
CA VAL A 526 33.32 -8.98 8.15
C VAL A 526 31.91 -9.13 8.73
N ARG A 527 31.13 -8.05 8.71
CA ARG A 527 29.72 -8.07 9.11
C ARG A 527 28.81 -8.39 7.93
N ARG A 528 27.63 -8.96 8.20
CA ARG A 528 26.61 -9.29 7.19
C ARG A 528 26.25 -8.09 6.33
N GLY A 529 25.97 -6.95 6.95
CA GLY A 529 25.57 -5.71 6.28
C GLY A 529 26.63 -5.18 5.34
N GLU A 530 27.89 -5.16 5.76
CA GLU A 530 29.03 -4.71 4.94
C GLU A 530 29.15 -5.55 3.66
N PHE A 531 29.18 -6.87 3.80
CA PHE A 531 29.31 -7.76 2.65
C PHE A 531 28.13 -7.66 1.67
N LEU A 532 26.91 -7.53 2.20
CA LEU A 532 25.71 -7.33 1.37
C LEU A 532 25.76 -5.98 0.64
N THR A 533 26.21 -4.91 1.29
CA THR A 533 26.40 -3.60 0.64
C THR A 533 27.31 -3.72 -0.57
N ASP A 534 28.49 -4.33 -0.41
CA ASP A 534 29.44 -4.49 -1.51
C ASP A 534 28.87 -5.36 -2.65
N LEU A 535 28.17 -6.44 -2.30
CA LEU A 535 27.53 -7.31 -3.28
C LEU A 535 26.42 -6.59 -4.07
N TYR A 536 25.57 -5.83 -3.37
CA TYR A 536 24.51 -5.04 -3.99
C TYR A 536 25.07 -4.02 -4.96
N GLU A 537 26.10 -3.26 -4.56
CA GLU A 537 26.71 -2.24 -5.40
C GLU A 537 27.37 -2.80 -6.66
N MET A 538 28.03 -3.97 -6.55
CA MET A 538 28.56 -4.68 -7.70
C MET A 538 27.46 -5.10 -8.69
N LEU A 539 26.36 -5.67 -8.18
CA LEU A 539 25.22 -6.09 -9.01
C LEU A 539 24.52 -4.90 -9.68
N ARG A 540 24.25 -3.84 -8.91
CA ARG A 540 23.62 -2.60 -9.40
C ARG A 540 24.46 -1.95 -10.49
N THR A 541 25.78 -1.85 -10.29
CA THR A 541 26.70 -1.32 -11.30
C THR A 541 26.74 -2.21 -12.54
N ALA A 542 26.75 -3.54 -12.37
CA ALA A 542 26.72 -4.47 -13.49
C ALA A 542 25.43 -4.35 -14.32
N ARG A 543 24.27 -4.17 -13.68
CA ARG A 543 22.99 -3.88 -14.37
C ARG A 543 23.06 -2.57 -15.16
N ARG A 544 23.55 -1.49 -14.54
CA ARG A 544 23.71 -0.18 -15.20
C ARG A 544 24.64 -0.25 -16.42
N ASN A 545 25.76 -0.97 -16.32
CA ASN A 545 26.72 -1.12 -17.43
C ASN A 545 26.17 -1.91 -18.63
N ARG A 546 25.10 -2.71 -18.48
CA ARG A 546 24.45 -3.40 -19.61
C ARG A 546 23.59 -2.48 -20.48
N ARG A 547 23.27 -1.29 -19.97
CA ARG A 547 22.39 -0.31 -20.63
C ARG A 547 23.15 0.67 -21.55
N VAL A 548 24.47 0.76 -21.39
CA VAL A 548 25.40 1.55 -22.21
C VAL A 548 26.06 0.63 -23.22
#